data_AF-A0A1S2BVL1-F1
#
_entry.id   AF-A0A1S2BVL1-F1
#
_cell.length_a   1.000
_cell.length_b   1.000
_cell.length_c   1.000
_cell.angle_alpha   90.00
_cell.angle_beta   90.00
_cell.angle_gamma   90.00
#
_symmetry.space_group_name_H-M   'P 1'
#
loop_
_entity.id
_entity.type
_entity.pdbx_description
1 polymer ?
#
loop_
_entity_poly.entity_id
_entity_poly.type
_entity_poly.pdbx_seq_one_letter_code
_entity_poly.pdbx_strand_id
1 'polypeptide(L)' 'MKRIALALFVVLALAGCKDRVIWDDKGKIDEKTENREVWDSNGKMNTEDREVWVNKDGEKVVK' A
#
# COMPACT_ATOMS: atom_id res chain seq x y z
N MET A 1 44.52 5.16 -11.90
CA MET A 1 43.98 4.21 -10.89
C MET A 1 42.60 4.61 -10.35
N LYS A 2 42.39 5.82 -9.79
CA LYS A 2 41.08 6.22 -9.22
C LYS A 2 39.86 6.07 -10.15
N ARG A 3 39.99 6.41 -11.44
CA ARG A 3 38.91 6.29 -12.44
C ARG A 3 38.54 4.84 -12.77
N ILE A 4 39.53 3.94 -12.74
CA ILE A 4 39.33 2.50 -13.00
C ILE A 4 38.59 1.86 -11.83
N ALA A 5 38.97 2.20 -10.60
CA ALA A 5 38.26 1.76 -9.40
C ALA A 5 36.80 2.24 -9.38
N LEU A 6 36.54 3.48 -9.81
CA LEU A 6 35.19 4.02 -9.90
C LEU A 6 34.33 3.27 -10.94
N ALA A 7 34.90 3.00 -12.11
CA ALA A 7 34.21 2.26 -13.18
C ALA A 7 33.84 0.83 -12.74
N LEU A 8 34.76 0.15 -12.04
CA LEU A 8 34.49 -1.18 -11.47
C LEU A 8 33.36 -1.16 -10.44
N PHE A 9 33.34 -0.13 -9.58
CA PHE A 9 32.30 0.02 -8.56
C PHE A 9 30.91 0.21 -9.17
N VAL A 10 30.80 1.01 -10.23
CA VAL A 10 29.54 1.23 -10.95
C VAL A 10 29.05 -0.06 -11.60
N VAL A 11 29.93 -0.82 -12.27
CA VAL A 11 29.55 -2.09 -12.90
C VAL A 11 29.06 -3.13 -11.87
N LEU A 12 29.73 -3.23 -10.70
CA LEU A 12 29.32 -4.09 -9.60
C LEU A 12 27.95 -3.69 -9.02
N ALA A 13 27.68 -2.39 -8.88
CA ALA A 13 26.39 -1.89 -8.39
C ALA A 13 25.24 -2.19 -9.36
N LEU A 14 25.46 -2.07 -10.68
CA LEU A 14 24.44 -2.38 -11.68
C LEU A 14 24.23 -3.89 -11.86
N ALA A 15 25.23 -4.74 -11.61
CA ALA A 15 25.09 -6.20 -11.67
C ALA A 15 24.10 -6.73 -10.61
N GLY A 16 24.02 -6.08 -9.45
CA GLY A 16 23.06 -6.39 -8.38
C GLY A 16 21.61 -5.95 -8.65
N CYS A 17 21.33 -5.25 -9.76
CA CYS A 17 19.98 -4.85 -10.15
C CYS A 17 19.25 -5.90 -11.01
N LYS A 18 19.86 -7.06 -11.32
CA LYS A 18 19.29 -8.10 -12.19
C LYS A 18 18.10 -8.86 -11.59
N ASP A 19 18.03 -8.94 -10.25
CA ASP A 19 16.94 -9.66 -9.56
C ASP A 19 15.81 -8.73 -9.11
N ARG A 20 15.77 -7.49 -9.61
CA ARG A 20 14.60 -6.63 -9.45
C ARG A 20 13.51 -7.16 -10.39
N VAL A 21 12.80 -8.16 -9.91
CA VAL A 21 11.52 -8.58 -10.50
C VAL A 21 10.57 -7.41 -10.29
N ILE A 22 10.42 -6.57 -11.32
CA ILE A 22 9.28 -5.65 -11.39
C ILE A 22 8.06 -6.56 -11.49
N TRP A 23 7.31 -6.67 -10.41
CA TRP A 23 6.12 -7.50 -10.37
C TRP A 23 5.06 -6.86 -11.27
N ASP A 24 4.77 -7.53 -12.39
CA ASP A 24 3.70 -7.19 -13.30
C ASP A 24 2.46 -8.00 -12.91
N ASP A 25 1.46 -7.31 -12.40
CA ASP A 25 0.20 -7.89 -11.97
C ASP A 25 -0.71 -8.26 -13.15
N LYS A 26 -0.34 -7.86 -14.38
CA LYS A 26 -1.13 -7.98 -15.61
C LYS A 26 -2.56 -7.46 -15.45
N GLY A 27 -2.75 -6.41 -14.64
CA GLY A 27 -4.06 -5.84 -14.36
C GLY A 27 -4.93 -6.69 -13.41
N LYS A 28 -4.39 -7.74 -12.76
CA LYS A 28 -5.16 -8.57 -11.82
C LYS A 28 -5.65 -7.80 -10.59
N ILE A 29 -4.95 -6.74 -10.18
CA ILE A 29 -5.45 -5.85 -9.11
C ILE A 29 -6.63 -5.06 -9.65
N ASP A 30 -6.53 -4.52 -10.86
CA ASP A 30 -7.58 -3.74 -11.50
C ASP A 30 -8.85 -4.59 -11.74
N GLU A 31 -8.72 -5.80 -12.30
CA GLU A 31 -9.85 -6.74 -12.48
C GLU A 31 -10.56 -7.09 -11.15
N LYS A 32 -9.79 -7.26 -10.07
CA LYS A 32 -10.34 -7.54 -8.73
C LYS A 32 -10.93 -6.32 -8.04
N THR A 33 -10.64 -5.12 -8.53
CA THR A 33 -11.08 -3.85 -7.95
C THR A 33 -12.16 -3.17 -8.77
N GLU A 34 -12.39 -3.60 -10.01
CA GLU A 34 -13.36 -3.02 -10.96
C GLU A 34 -14.81 -2.99 -10.43
N ASN A 35 -15.18 -3.95 -9.58
CA ASN A 35 -16.50 -4.02 -8.93
C ASN A 35 -16.46 -3.74 -7.43
N ARG A 36 -15.36 -3.18 -6.92
CA ARG A 36 -15.29 -2.76 -5.51
C ARG A 36 -16.02 -1.45 -5.37
N GLU A 37 -17.18 -1.51 -4.74
CA GLU A 37 -17.81 -0.33 -4.16
C GLU A 37 -16.89 0.19 -3.06
N VAL A 38 -16.08 1.19 -3.39
CA VAL A 38 -15.42 2.02 -2.38
C VAL A 38 -16.55 2.77 -1.71
N TRP A 39 -16.79 2.46 -0.44
CA TRP A 39 -17.76 3.18 0.40
C TRP A 39 -17.22 4.58 0.66
N ASP A 40 -17.22 5.41 -0.38
CA ASP A 40 -17.00 6.84 -0.27
C ASP A 40 -18.27 7.41 0.32
N SER A 41 -18.16 7.84 1.58
CA SER A 41 -19.28 8.45 2.26
C SER A 41 -19.70 9.76 1.57
N ASN A 42 -18.95 10.29 0.58
CA ASN A 42 -19.14 11.63 0.02
C ASN A 42 -19.22 12.69 1.13
N GLY A 43 -18.44 12.51 2.20
CA GLY A 43 -18.53 13.31 3.42
C GLY A 43 -19.84 13.16 4.23
N LYS A 44 -20.77 12.28 3.82
CA LYS A 44 -22.06 11.97 4.48
C LYS A 44 -21.97 10.81 5.46
N MET A 45 -20.80 10.56 6.04
CA MET A 45 -20.74 9.71 7.21
C MET A 45 -21.30 10.57 8.35
N ASN A 46 -22.58 10.41 8.69
CA ASN A 46 -23.20 11.15 9.80
C ASN A 46 -22.37 10.89 11.07
N THR A 47 -21.49 11.83 11.39
CA THR A 47 -20.50 11.74 12.46
C THR A 47 -21.10 11.97 13.84
N GLU A 48 -22.37 12.36 13.92
CA GLU A 48 -22.90 12.95 15.15
C GLU A 48 -23.32 11.93 16.21
N ASP A 49 -23.56 10.65 15.88
CA ASP A 49 -23.99 9.66 16.90
C ASP A 49 -23.44 8.23 16.69
N ARG A 50 -22.30 8.06 15.99
CA ARG A 50 -21.77 6.71 15.75
C ARG A 50 -21.01 6.18 16.97
N GLU A 51 -21.67 5.34 17.77
CA GLU A 51 -21.02 4.56 18.83
C GLU A 51 -20.21 3.41 18.21
N VAL A 52 -19.01 3.72 17.70
CA VAL A 52 -18.11 2.75 17.03
C VAL A 52 -17.53 1.71 18.00
N TRP A 53 -17.53 2.03 19.30
CA TRP A 53 -16.83 1.26 20.33
C TRP A 53 -17.79 0.85 21.43
N VAL A 54 -18.66 -0.11 21.12
CA VAL A 54 -19.61 -0.71 22.05
C VAL A 54 -19.28 -2.19 22.23
N ASN A 55 -19.23 -2.68 23.47
CA ASN A 55 -19.01 -4.11 23.74
C ASN A 55 -20.28 -4.94 23.45
N LYS A 56 -20.18 -6.27 23.57
CA LYS A 56 -21.29 -7.21 23.38
C LYS A 56 -22.48 -6.97 24.33
N ASP A 57 -22.27 -6.21 25.40
CA ASP A 57 -23.25 -5.92 26.45
C ASP A 57 -23.87 -4.50 26.28
N GLY A 58 -23.49 -3.75 25.24
CA GLY A 58 -24.05 -2.43 24.93
C GLY A 58 -23.32 -1.25 25.58
N GLU A 59 -22.14 -1.45 26.17
CA GLU A 59 -21.40 -0.41 26.88
C GLU A 59 -20.29 0.23 26.03
N LYS A 60 -20.10 1.55 26.16
CA LYS A 60 -19.00 2.29 25.51
C LYS A 60 -17.65 1.90 26.10
N VAL A 61 -16.74 1.39 25.28
CA VAL A 61 -15.40 0.94 25.71
C VAL A 61 -14.30 1.97 25.54
N VAL A 62 -14.59 3.10 24.89
CA VAL A 62 -13.68 4.25 24.76
C VAL A 62 -14.39 5.50 25.32
N LYS A 63 -13.68 6.27 26.14
CA LYS A 63 -14.18 7.47 26.84
C LYS A 63 -13.76 8.75 26.12
#